data_AF-A0AAN6TVZ6-F1
#
_entry.id   AF-A0AAN6TVZ6-F1
#
_cell.length_a   1.000
_cell.length_b   1.000
_cell.length_c   1.000
_cell.angle_alpha   90.00
_cell.angle_beta   90.00
_cell.angle_gamma   90.00
#
_symmetry.space_group_name_H-M   'P 1'
#
loop_
_entity.id
_entity.type
_entity.pdbx_description
1 polymer ?
#
loop_
_entity_poly.entity_id
_entity_poly.type
_entity_poly.pdbx_seq_one_letter_code
_entity_poly.pdbx_strand_id
1 'polypeptide(L)' 'VEELPKGHRDAFGIGPALGIRHIWVESLCIKQNDETDCLEQSPSMASIYSNERCSIAATMGIRWDPGFFSERD' A
#
# COMPACT_ATOMS: atom_id res chain seq x y z
N VAL A 1 5.84 12.98 -3.78
CA VAL A 1 5.95 11.52 -4.06
C VAL A 1 7.37 11.01 -3.88
N GLU A 2 8.41 11.79 -4.22
CA GLU A 2 9.81 11.38 -4.02
C GLU A 2 10.22 11.16 -2.56
N GLU A 3 9.47 11.69 -1.58
CA GLU A 3 9.72 11.45 -0.15
C GLU A 3 9.17 10.12 0.37
N LEU A 4 8.35 9.41 -0.42
CA LEU A 4 7.84 8.10 -0.04
C LEU A 4 8.84 6.99 -0.38
N PRO A 5 8.97 5.95 0.46
CA PRO A 5 9.72 4.74 0.15
C PRO A 5 9.36 4.18 -1.24
N LYS A 6 10.35 3.59 -1.91
CA LYS A 6 10.21 3.16 -3.31
C LYS A 6 9.03 2.20 -3.51
N GLY A 7 8.78 1.28 -2.58
CA GLY A 7 7.65 0.35 -2.64
C GLY A 7 6.28 1.03 -2.69
N HIS A 8 6.09 2.14 -1.96
CA HIS A 8 4.84 2.90 -2.06
C HIS A 8 4.68 3.53 -3.45
N ARG A 9 5.76 4.05 -4.02
CA ARG A 9 5.76 4.63 -5.36
C ARG A 9 5.48 3.57 -6.43
N ASP A 10 6.09 2.40 -6.30
CA ASP A 10 5.88 1.27 -7.19
C ASP A 10 4.42 0.80 -7.13
N ALA A 11 3.83 0.73 -5.93
CA ALA A 11 2.40 0.45 -5.76
C ALA A 11 1.54 1.44 -6.56
N PHE A 12 1.78 2.74 -6.43
CA PHE A 12 1.05 3.77 -7.16
C PHE A 12 1.23 3.70 -8.68
N GLY A 13 2.33 3.14 -9.17
CA GLY A 13 2.53 2.85 -10.59
C GLY A 13 1.70 1.66 -11.08
N ILE A 14 1.46 0.65 -10.24
CA ILE A 14 0.69 -0.55 -10.60
C ILE A 14 -0.80 -0.23 -10.75
N GLY A 15 -1.36 0.64 -9.91
CA GLY A 15 -2.79 0.98 -9.92
C GLY A 15 -3.32 1.37 -11.31
N PRO A 16 -2.75 2.39 -11.96
CA PRO A 16 -3.15 2.80 -13.31
C PRO A 16 -3.04 1.69 -14.35
N ALA A 17 -2.03 0.82 -14.27
CA ALA A 17 -1.88 -0.32 -15.18
C ALA A 17 -2.99 -1.37 -15.02
N LEU A 18 -3.60 -1.45 -13.82
CA LEU A 18 -4.75 -2.30 -13.52
C LEU A 18 -6.11 -1.58 -13.67
N GLY A 19 -6.12 -0.32 -14.12
CA GLY A 19 -7.34 0.49 -14.20
C GLY A 19 -7.91 0.88 -12.83
N ILE A 20 -7.08 0.88 -11.79
CA ILE A 20 -7.43 1.23 -10.41
C ILE A 20 -6.90 2.63 -10.09
N ARG A 21 -7.80 3.55 -9.71
CA ARG A 21 -7.43 4.95 -9.42
C ARG A 21 -6.89 5.16 -8.00
N HIS A 22 -7.38 4.38 -7.03
CA HIS A 22 -7.02 4.55 -5.62
C HIS A 22 -6.45 3.25 -5.08
N ILE A 23 -5.33 3.36 -4.40
CA ILE A 23 -4.70 2.25 -3.67
C ILE A 23 -4.74 2.61 -2.21
N TRP A 24 -5.19 1.67 -1.40
CA TRP A 24 -5.13 1.79 0.03
C TRP A 24 -3.85 1.16 0.55
N VAL A 25 -3.14 1.86 1.44
CA VAL A 25 -1.89 1.42 2.05
C VAL A 25 -1.99 1.69 3.54
N GLU A 26 -2.00 0.65 4.36
CA GLU A 26 -2.12 0.73 5.83
C GLU A 26 -1.22 1.79 6.45
N SER A 27 0.07 1.76 6.11
CA SER A 27 1.07 2.68 6.68
C SER A 27 0.89 4.14 6.29
N LEU A 28 0.05 4.44 5.29
CA LEU A 28 -0.26 5.81 4.86
C LEU A 28 -1.65 6.27 5.31
N CYS A 29 -2.57 5.32 5.48
CA CYS A 29 -3.96 5.60 5.85
C CYS A 29 -4.21 5.53 7.36
N ILE A 30 -3.33 4.86 8.13
CA ILE A 30 -3.45 4.71 9.57
C ILE A 30 -2.12 5.12 10.21
N LYS A 31 -2.17 6.11 11.12
CA LYS A 31 -1.02 6.53 11.91
C LYS A 31 -0.80 5.54 13.04
N GLN A 32 0.09 4.57 12.84
CA GLN A 32 0.34 3.52 13.84
C GLN A 32 0.81 4.03 15.21
N ASN A 33 1.41 5.23 15.26
CA ASN A 33 1.87 5.86 16.51
C ASN A 33 0.80 6.73 17.20
N ASP A 34 -0.42 6.77 16.68
CA ASP A 34 -1.53 7.53 17.21
C ASP A 34 -2.68 6.56 17.52
N GLU A 35 -2.89 6.29 18.81
CA GLU A 35 -3.91 5.35 19.27
C GLU A 35 -5.32 5.82 18.90
N THR A 36 -5.56 7.13 18.85
CA THR A 36 -6.87 7.68 18.47
C THR A 36 -7.14 7.45 16.99
N ASP A 37 -6.17 7.76 16.13
CA ASP A 37 -6.26 7.51 14.69
C ASP A 37 -6.43 6.01 14.39
N CYS A 38 -5.69 5.16 15.10
CA CYS A 38 -5.81 3.72 14.99
C CYS A 38 -7.21 3.21 15.37
N LEU A 39 -7.78 3.70 16.48
CA LEU A 39 -9.13 3.34 16.93
C LEU A 39 -10.22 3.79 15.94
N GLU A 40 -10.02 4.93 15.28
CA GLU A 40 -10.98 5.45 14.30
C GLU A 40 -10.87 4.74 12.95
N GLN A 41 -9.66 4.47 12.47
CA GLN A 41 -9.44 3.97 11.10
C GLN A 41 -9.40 2.45 10.99
N SER A 42 -8.81 1.75 11.97
CA SER A 42 -8.64 0.28 11.91
C SER A 42 -9.96 -0.52 11.79
N PRO A 43 -11.09 -0.10 12.39
CA PRO A 43 -12.36 -0.80 12.20
C PRO A 43 -12.82 -0.88 10.73
N SER A 44 -12.39 0.06 9.88
CA SER A 44 -12.74 0.08 8.46
C SER A 44 -11.97 -0.95 7.63
N MET A 45 -10.86 -1.49 8.14
CA MET A 45 -9.94 -2.38 7.40
C MET A 45 -10.66 -3.62 6.84
N ALA A 46 -11.50 -4.27 7.66
CA ALA A 46 -12.23 -5.47 7.22
C ALA A 46 -13.15 -5.18 6.02
N SER A 47 -13.79 -4.01 6.02
CA SER A 47 -14.62 -3.56 4.90
C SER A 47 -13.78 -3.23 3.66
N ILE A 48 -12.63 -2.58 3.85
CA ILE A 48 -11.70 -2.23 2.76
C ILE A 48 -11.20 -3.51 2.08
N TYR A 49 -10.66 -4.46 2.84
CA TYR A 49 -10.18 -5.74 2.31
C TYR A 49 -11.30 -6.55 1.64
N SER A 50 -12.53 -6.47 2.14
CA SER A 50 -13.66 -7.19 1.53
C SER A 50 -14.16 -6.58 0.22
N ASN A 51 -13.91 -5.28 0.01
CA ASN A 51 -14.37 -4.53 -1.16
C ASN A 51 -13.24 -4.17 -2.15
N GLU A 52 -12.02 -4.63 -1.89
CA GLU A 52 -10.90 -4.40 -2.79
C GLU A 52 -11.05 -5.21 -4.09
N ARG A 53 -10.50 -4.68 -5.19
CA ARG A 53 -10.45 -5.43 -6.45
C ARG A 53 -9.34 -6.48 -6.47
N CYS A 54 -8.20 -6.14 -5.86
CA CYS A 54 -7.05 -7.01 -5.73
C CYS A 54 -6.09 -6.46 -4.67
N SER A 55 -5.33 -7.35 -4.06
CA SER A 55 -4.19 -7.02 -3.19
C SER A 55 -2.88 -7.08 -3.96
N ILE A 56 -1.99 -6.11 -3.75
CA ILE A 56 -0.62 -6.10 -4.30
C ILE A 56 0.33 -6.55 -3.20
N ALA A 57 0.97 -7.71 -3.38
CA ALA A 57 1.92 -8.27 -2.43
C ALA A 57 3.35 -8.25 -3.02
N ALA A 58 4.26 -7.51 -2.39
CA ALA A 58 5.66 -7.44 -2.77
C ALA A 58 6.48 -8.59 -2.16
N THR A 59 6.25 -9.82 -2.64
CA THR A 59 6.77 -11.06 -2.04
C THR A 59 8.28 -11.22 -2.08
N MET A 60 8.98 -10.47 -2.93
CA MET A 60 10.44 -10.52 -3.08
C MET A 60 11.19 -9.54 -2.16
N GLY A 61 10.50 -8.60 -1.52
CA GLY A 61 11.09 -7.57 -0.68
C GLY A 61 10.93 -7.85 0.83
N ILE A 62 11.98 -7.59 1.62
CA ILE A 62 11.91 -7.65 3.09
C ILE A 62 11.37 -6.34 3.68
N ARG A 63 11.47 -5.24 2.93
CA ARG A 63 11.05 -3.88 3.34
C ARG A 63 10.51 -3.10 2.14
N TRP A 64 9.91 -1.94 2.41
CA TRP A 64 9.39 -1.02 1.40
C TRP A 64 10.49 -0.26 0.63
N ASP A 65 11.69 -0.13 1.20
CA ASP A 65 12.81 0.63 0.62
C ASP A 65 13.35 0.08 -0.73
N PRO A 66 13.57 -1.23 -0.93
CA PRO A 66 14.09 -1.74 -2.21
C PRO A 66 13.14 -1.59 -3.40
N GLY A 67 11.84 -1.40 -3.16
CA GLY A 67 10.81 -1.40 -4.20
C GLY A 67 10.33 -2.80 -4.58
N PHE A 68 9.41 -2.87 -5.53
CA PHE A 68 8.72 -4.11 -5.92
C PHE A 68 9.33 -4.79 -7.14
N PHE A 69 10.00 -4.02 -7.99
CA PHE A 69 10.52 -4.49 -9.28
C PHE A 69 11.96 -4.95 -9.17
N SER A 70 12.26 -6.12 -9.74
CA SER A 70 13.60 -6.57 -10.09
C SER A 70 13.82 -6.42 -11.60
N GLU A 71 15.08 -6.44 -12.03
CA GLU A 71 15.37 -6.61 -13.45
C GLU A 71 14.82 -7.96 -13.93
N ARG A 72 14.32 -7.96 -15.16
CA ARG A 72 13.91 -9.18 -15.86
C ARG A 72 15.08 -9.58 -16.76
N ASP A 73 15.52 -10.83 -16.63
CA ASP A 73 16.50 -11.45 -17.53
C ASP A 73 16.09 -11.34 -19.02
#